data_AF-A0A536EJ71-F1
#
_entry.id   AF-A0A536EJ71-F1
#
_cell.length_a   1.000
_cell.length_b   1.000
_cell.length_c   1.000
_cell.angle_alpha   90.00
_cell.angle_beta   90.00
_cell.angle_gamma   90.00
#
_symmetry.space_group_name_H-M   'P 1'
#
loop_
_entity.id
_entity.type
_entity.pdbx_description
1 polymer ?
#
loop_
_entity_poly.entity_id
_entity_poly.type
_entity_poly.pdbx_seq_one_letter_code
_entity_poly.pdbx_strand_id
1 'polypeptide(L)'
;DASAVDRVPYMAPGLQTPERALRGKLPTDVWWNSIVGTNSRERTGYPTQKPLAIIRRVIGASSRPGDLVVDWCAGSGTAGVAAAELGRRWLLVDESPAAVDAMRQRLSSRASLGRLRSRAHRGPGDLRGHRLRQGRVHPARGARLRRHGARPLRTHRAGHRLRRARG
;
A
#
# COMPACT_ATOMS: atom_id res chain seq x y z
N ASP A 1 -8.10 -5.82 17.13
CA ASP A 1 -7.88 -6.58 18.36
C ASP A 1 -6.37 -6.73 18.52
N ALA A 2 -5.83 -6.35 19.67
CA ALA A 2 -4.38 -6.35 19.93
C ALA A 2 -3.82 -7.78 20.13
N SER A 3 -4.69 -8.79 20.18
CA SER A 3 -4.31 -10.20 20.24
C SER A 3 -3.64 -10.70 18.95
N ALA A 4 -3.99 -10.13 17.79
CA ALA A 4 -3.53 -10.57 16.47
C ALA A 4 -2.22 -9.87 16.01
N VAL A 5 -1.65 -8.99 16.83
CA VAL A 5 -0.45 -8.22 16.50
C VAL A 5 0.79 -9.03 16.86
N ASP A 6 1.71 -9.18 15.91
CA ASP A 6 3.02 -9.80 16.14
C ASP A 6 3.77 -9.08 17.28
N ARG A 7 4.08 -9.80 18.36
CA ARG A 7 4.75 -9.27 19.55
C ARG A 7 6.25 -9.46 19.48
N VAL A 8 6.96 -8.63 20.25
CA VAL A 8 8.42 -8.65 20.35
C VAL A 8 8.80 -9.13 21.75
N PRO A 9 9.84 -9.97 21.91
CA PRO A 9 10.33 -10.34 23.24
C PRO A 9 10.83 -9.11 24.01
N TYR A 10 10.78 -9.21 25.34
CA TYR A 10 11.45 -8.25 26.22
C TYR A 10 12.97 -8.49 26.18
N MET A 11 13.75 -7.41 26.21
CA MET A 11 15.21 -7.50 26.29
C MET A 11 15.68 -8.00 27.67
N ALA A 12 14.92 -7.69 28.73
CA ALA A 12 15.15 -8.18 30.08
C ALA A 12 13.88 -8.89 30.60
N PRO A 13 13.64 -10.16 30.21
CA PRO A 13 12.42 -10.89 30.59
C PRO A 13 12.26 -11.06 32.10
N GLY A 14 13.37 -11.17 32.85
CA GLY A 14 13.36 -11.34 34.31
C GLY A 14 12.84 -10.13 35.10
N LEU A 15 12.67 -8.97 34.45
CA LEU A 15 12.04 -7.78 35.06
C LEU A 15 10.53 -7.72 34.83
N GLN A 16 9.94 -8.74 34.19
CA GLN A 16 8.51 -8.81 33.90
C GLN A 16 7.87 -9.98 34.63
N THR A 17 6.55 -9.96 34.78
CA THR A 17 5.83 -11.16 35.25
C THR A 17 6.00 -12.29 34.23
N PRO A 18 6.00 -13.57 34.65
CA PRO A 18 6.14 -14.70 33.74
C PRO A 18 5.15 -14.67 32.57
N GLU A 19 3.90 -14.27 32.80
CA GLU A 19 2.90 -14.19 31.73
C GLU A 19 3.22 -13.08 30.73
N ARG A 20 3.74 -11.93 31.19
CA ARG A 20 4.12 -10.82 30.30
C ARG A 20 5.38 -11.15 29.50
N ALA A 21 6.35 -11.79 30.14
CA ALA A 21 7.57 -12.26 29.49
C ALA A 21 7.25 -13.24 28.35
N LEU A 22 6.36 -14.21 28.61
CA LEU A 22 5.92 -15.18 27.61
C LEU A 22 5.10 -14.54 26.48
N ARG A 23 4.19 -13.62 26.82
CA ARG A 23 3.36 -12.93 25.81
C ARG A 23 4.16 -11.98 24.93
N GLY A 24 5.16 -11.31 25.47
CA GLY A 24 5.93 -10.27 24.78
C GLY A 24 5.24 -8.90 24.73
N LYS A 25 6.04 -7.89 24.37
CA LYS A 25 5.59 -6.50 24.23
C LYS A 25 4.96 -6.25 22.86
N LEU A 26 4.10 -5.23 22.80
CA LEU A 26 3.69 -4.69 21.51
C LEU A 26 4.90 -4.08 20.79
N PRO A 27 4.95 -4.14 19.45
CA PRO A 27 6.02 -3.54 18.69
C PRO A 27 6.02 -2.01 18.87
N THR A 28 7.23 -1.43 18.89
CA THR A 28 7.45 0.02 18.91
C THR A 28 7.26 0.63 17.51
N ASP A 29 7.61 1.89 17.28
CA ASP A 29 7.58 2.56 15.98
C ASP A 29 8.80 2.25 15.08
N VAL A 30 9.89 1.74 15.66
CA VAL A 30 11.08 1.27 14.92
C VAL A 30 11.05 -0.24 14.71
N TRP A 31 11.01 -0.69 13.45
CA TRP A 31 10.95 -2.11 13.08
C TRP A 31 12.16 -2.56 12.28
N TRP A 32 12.86 -3.56 12.79
CA TRP A 32 13.91 -4.26 12.06
C TRP A 32 13.31 -5.26 11.09
N ASN A 33 13.65 -5.12 9.80
CA ASN A 33 13.25 -6.05 8.74
C ASN A 33 14.27 -6.01 7.60
N SER A 34 14.67 -7.17 7.09
CA SER A 34 15.56 -7.26 5.92
C SER A 34 14.85 -6.84 4.64
N ILE A 35 15.60 -6.33 3.67
CA ILE A 35 15.11 -6.13 2.31
C ILE A 35 14.86 -7.48 1.60
N VAL A 36 14.20 -7.44 0.45
CA VAL A 36 14.07 -8.64 -0.40
C VAL A 36 15.43 -8.97 -1.01
N GLY A 37 16.03 -10.06 -0.56
CA GLY A 37 17.34 -10.51 -1.06
C GLY A 37 17.29 -10.94 -2.53
N THR A 38 18.42 -10.84 -3.22
CA THR A 38 18.55 -11.16 -4.66
C THR A 38 18.15 -12.61 -5.00
N ASN A 39 18.44 -13.55 -4.09
CA ASN A 39 18.13 -14.98 -4.22
C ASN A 39 16.89 -15.39 -3.41
N SER A 40 16.10 -14.43 -2.93
CA SER A 40 14.92 -14.73 -2.11
C SER A 40 13.83 -15.39 -2.96
N ARG A 41 13.20 -16.42 -2.40
CA ARG A 41 12.04 -17.09 -3.01
C ARG A 41 10.83 -16.16 -3.17
N GLU A 42 10.74 -15.09 -2.39
CA GLU A 42 9.63 -14.13 -2.53
C GLU A 42 9.83 -13.15 -3.70
N ARG A 43 11.02 -13.10 -4.29
CA ARG A 43 11.40 -12.12 -5.32
C ARG A 43 10.60 -12.34 -6.60
N THR A 44 10.00 -11.26 -7.09
CA THR A 44 9.15 -11.26 -8.30
C THR A 44 9.85 -10.71 -9.55
N GLY A 45 11.01 -10.07 -9.36
CA GLY A 45 11.68 -9.29 -10.40
C GLY A 45 11.26 -7.82 -10.46
N TYR A 46 10.20 -7.41 -9.75
CA TYR A 46 9.82 -5.99 -9.67
C TYR A 46 10.85 -5.19 -8.84
N PRO A 47 11.40 -4.08 -9.35
CA PRO A 47 12.60 -3.45 -8.77
C PRO A 47 12.45 -2.98 -7.32
N THR A 48 11.27 -2.48 -6.95
CA THR A 48 11.02 -1.85 -5.64
C THR A 48 10.10 -2.69 -4.75
N GLN A 49 10.11 -4.03 -4.96
CA GLN A 49 9.31 -4.96 -4.15
C GLN A 49 9.59 -4.78 -2.65
N LYS A 50 8.53 -4.56 -1.88
CA LYS A 50 8.59 -4.55 -0.42
C LYS A 50 8.58 -5.99 0.13
N PRO A 51 9.34 -6.28 1.21
CA PRO A 51 9.34 -7.59 1.88
C PRO A 51 7.96 -7.95 2.40
N LEU A 52 7.58 -9.22 2.27
CA LEU A 52 6.26 -9.68 2.70
C LEU A 52 6.04 -9.54 4.21
N ALA A 53 7.05 -9.86 5.01
CA ALA A 53 6.95 -9.89 6.48
C ALA A 53 6.48 -8.55 7.06
N ILE A 54 7.04 -7.44 6.58
CA ILE A 54 6.70 -6.11 7.11
C ILE A 54 5.30 -5.67 6.70
N ILE A 55 4.89 -5.97 5.46
CA ILE A 55 3.56 -5.62 4.95
C ILE A 55 2.47 -6.45 5.64
N ARG A 56 2.76 -7.74 5.92
CA ARG A 56 1.89 -8.60 6.73
C ARG A 56 1.68 -8.04 8.12
N ARG A 57 2.73 -7.56 8.79
CA ARG A 57 2.63 -6.90 10.10
C ARG A 57 1.74 -5.65 10.05
N VAL A 58 1.94 -4.77 9.06
CA VAL A 58 1.11 -3.56 8.87
C VAL A 58 -0.36 -3.91 8.72
N ILE A 59 -0.70 -4.84 7.81
CA ILE A 59 -2.09 -5.23 7.56
C ILE A 59 -2.69 -5.92 8.80
N GLY A 60 -1.93 -6.78 9.48
CA GLY A 60 -2.36 -7.46 10.70
C GLY A 60 -2.73 -6.49 11.83
N ALA A 61 -1.93 -5.43 12.01
CA ALA A 61 -2.18 -4.42 13.03
C ALA A 61 -3.31 -3.44 12.67
N SER A 62 -3.53 -3.18 11.38
CA SER A 62 -4.43 -2.11 10.90
C SER A 62 -5.77 -2.60 10.34
N SER A 63 -6.04 -3.90 10.34
CA SER A 63 -7.28 -4.47 9.77
C SER A 63 -7.73 -5.75 10.46
N ARG A 64 -9.02 -6.05 10.37
CA ARG A 64 -9.63 -7.32 10.79
C ARG A 64 -9.77 -8.27 9.60
N PRO A 65 -9.82 -9.60 9.82
CA PRO A 65 -10.22 -10.54 8.77
C PRO A 65 -11.52 -10.11 8.08
N GLY A 66 -11.60 -10.26 6.75
CA GLY A 66 -12.75 -9.82 5.94
C GLY A 66 -12.73 -8.34 5.50
N ASP A 67 -11.94 -7.48 6.14
CA ASP A 67 -11.76 -6.09 5.73
C ASP A 67 -11.17 -6.00 4.32
N LEU A 68 -11.36 -4.83 3.68
CA LEU A 68 -10.79 -4.54 2.36
C LEU A 68 -9.50 -3.73 2.51
N VAL A 69 -8.38 -4.30 2.06
CA VAL A 69 -7.10 -3.61 1.91
C VAL A 69 -6.99 -3.02 0.51
N VAL A 70 -6.68 -1.73 0.41
CA VAL A 70 -6.50 -1.05 -0.88
C VAL A 70 -5.07 -0.52 -0.96
N ASP A 71 -4.40 -0.78 -2.08
CA ASP A 71 -3.07 -0.25 -2.39
C ASP A 71 -3.09 0.41 -3.77
N TRP A 72 -2.77 1.70 -3.83
CA TRP A 72 -2.82 2.51 -5.05
C TRP A 72 -1.50 2.54 -5.83
N CYS A 73 -0.42 2.04 -5.21
CA CYS A 73 0.93 1.98 -5.78
C CYS A 73 1.48 0.56 -5.59
N ALA A 74 0.66 -0.41 -6.00
CA ALA A 74 0.80 -1.79 -5.56
C ALA A 74 2.06 -2.49 -6.07
N GLY A 75 2.67 -2.02 -7.17
CA GLY A 75 3.95 -2.52 -7.67
C GLY A 75 3.94 -4.03 -7.89
N SER A 76 4.73 -4.76 -7.10
CA SER A 76 4.81 -6.23 -7.10
C SER A 76 3.62 -6.97 -6.46
N GLY A 77 2.64 -6.25 -5.91
CA GLY A 77 1.45 -6.81 -5.28
C GLY A 77 1.66 -7.43 -3.90
N THR A 78 2.73 -7.07 -3.18
CA THR A 78 3.02 -7.60 -1.83
C THR A 78 1.85 -7.38 -0.87
N ALA A 79 1.17 -6.23 -0.94
CA ALA A 79 -0.01 -5.94 -0.10
C ALA A 79 -1.16 -6.92 -0.34
N GLY A 80 -1.43 -7.28 -1.60
CA GLY A 80 -2.49 -8.24 -1.94
C GLY A 80 -2.17 -9.65 -1.47
N VAL A 81 -0.91 -10.06 -1.57
CA VAL A 81 -0.42 -11.33 -1.00
C VAL A 81 -0.67 -11.37 0.51
N ALA A 82 -0.16 -10.37 1.24
CA ALA A 82 -0.28 -10.30 2.68
C ALA A 82 -1.75 -10.26 3.11
N ALA A 83 -2.59 -9.47 2.42
CA ALA A 83 -4.02 -9.41 2.67
C ALA A 83 -4.69 -10.78 2.47
N ALA A 84 -4.37 -11.49 1.38
CA ALA A 84 -4.93 -12.82 1.11
C ALA A 84 -4.54 -13.85 2.17
N GLU A 85 -3.26 -13.94 2.54
CA GLU A 85 -2.75 -14.86 3.58
C GLU A 85 -3.38 -14.58 4.95
N LEU A 86 -3.72 -13.33 5.20
CA LEU A 86 -4.39 -12.88 6.41
C LEU A 86 -5.94 -13.00 6.33
N GLY A 87 -6.52 -13.50 5.24
CA GLY A 87 -7.98 -13.63 5.10
C GLY A 87 -8.71 -12.28 4.95
N ARG A 88 -8.04 -11.27 4.40
CA ARG A 88 -8.61 -9.98 4.02
C ARG A 88 -8.94 -9.97 2.52
N ARG A 89 -9.91 -9.14 2.15
CA ARG A 89 -10.15 -8.79 0.75
C ARG A 89 -9.13 -7.75 0.33
N TRP A 90 -8.83 -7.68 -0.96
CA TRP A 90 -7.88 -6.70 -1.46
C TRP A 90 -8.25 -6.14 -2.83
N LEU A 91 -7.83 -4.90 -3.06
CA LEU A 91 -7.89 -4.18 -4.33
C LEU A 91 -6.52 -3.53 -4.56
N LEU A 92 -5.86 -3.94 -5.63
CA LEU A 92 -4.55 -3.42 -6.01
C LEU A 92 -4.67 -2.59 -7.27
N VAL A 93 -4.08 -1.41 -7.24
CA VAL A 93 -4.06 -0.46 -8.34
C VAL A 93 -2.62 -0.01 -8.56
N ASP A 94 -2.25 0.13 -9.82
CA ASP A 94 -0.99 0.74 -10.23
C ASP A 94 -1.16 1.35 -11.63
N GLU A 95 -0.43 2.41 -11.94
CA GLU A 95 -0.44 3.01 -13.28
C GLU A 95 0.51 2.29 -14.24
N SER A 96 1.56 1.65 -13.71
CA SER A 96 2.60 0.99 -14.50
C SER A 96 2.09 -0.34 -15.05
N PRO A 97 2.12 -0.55 -16.39
CA PRO A 97 1.80 -1.85 -16.97
C PRO A 97 2.70 -2.96 -16.42
N ALA A 98 4.00 -2.68 -16.23
CA ALA A 98 4.95 -3.65 -15.67
C ALA A 98 4.62 -4.06 -14.23
N ALA A 99 4.09 -3.13 -13.41
CA ALA A 99 3.58 -3.46 -12.08
C ALA A 99 2.36 -4.37 -12.17
N VAL A 100 1.40 -4.02 -13.04
CA VAL A 100 0.19 -4.82 -13.24
C VAL A 100 0.52 -6.24 -13.69
N ASP A 101 1.48 -6.41 -14.59
CA ASP A 101 1.91 -7.73 -15.06
C ASP A 101 2.62 -8.51 -13.95
N ALA A 102 3.52 -7.88 -13.18
CA ALA A 102 4.16 -8.49 -12.01
C ALA A 102 3.12 -8.98 -10.98
N MET A 103 2.11 -8.15 -10.66
CA MET A 103 1.02 -8.53 -9.77
C MET A 103 0.22 -9.71 -10.31
N ARG A 104 -0.13 -9.68 -11.60
CA ARG A 104 -0.90 -10.76 -12.24
C ARG A 104 -0.15 -12.07 -12.17
N GLN A 105 1.15 -12.07 -12.50
CA GLN A 105 1.98 -13.27 -12.51
C GLN A 105 2.16 -13.82 -11.08
N ARG A 106 2.31 -12.94 -10.08
CA ARG A 106 2.45 -13.34 -8.67
C ARG A 106 1.16 -13.88 -8.06
N LEU A 107 0.01 -13.31 -8.42
CA LEU A 107 -1.29 -13.62 -7.81
C LEU A 107 -2.07 -14.69 -8.60
N SER A 108 -1.73 -14.94 -9.86
CA SER A 108 -2.36 -16.00 -10.68
C SER A 108 -2.11 -17.40 -10.13
N SER A 109 -0.89 -17.67 -9.63
CA SER A 109 -0.53 -18.95 -9.00
C SER A 109 -1.20 -19.16 -7.63
N ARG A 110 -1.70 -18.09 -7.01
CA ARG A 110 -2.33 -18.07 -5.69
C ARG A 110 -3.87 -17.95 -5.74
N ALA A 111 -4.44 -18.10 -6.94
CA ALA A 111 -5.85 -17.88 -7.24
C ALA A 111 -6.83 -18.91 -6.63
N SER A 112 -6.35 -19.89 -5.85
CA SER A 112 -7.22 -20.71 -4.99
C SER A 112 -7.89 -19.92 -3.87
N LEU A 113 -7.41 -18.71 -3.55
CA LEU A 113 -7.95 -17.83 -2.48
C LEU A 113 -8.92 -16.73 -2.97
N GLY A 114 -9.37 -16.79 -4.23
CA GLY A 114 -10.36 -15.87 -4.78
C GLY A 114 -10.03 -15.52 -6.22
N ARG A 115 -11.00 -15.77 -7.13
CA ARG A 115 -10.85 -15.53 -8.57
C ARG A 115 -10.29 -14.13 -8.84
N LEU A 116 -9.01 -14.07 -9.25
CA LEU A 116 -8.40 -12.86 -9.81
C LEU A 116 -9.26 -12.42 -11.00
N ARG A 117 -9.96 -11.29 -10.86
CA ARG A 117 -10.70 -10.68 -11.98
C ARG A 117 -9.99 -9.40 -12.37
N SER A 118 -9.14 -9.48 -13.39
CA SER A 118 -8.62 -8.29 -14.07
C SER A 118 -9.73 -7.69 -14.93
N ARG A 119 -10.11 -6.44 -14.67
CA ARG A 119 -10.96 -5.66 -15.57
C ARG A 119 -10.24 -4.38 -15.94
N ALA A 120 -10.12 -4.11 -17.25
CA ALA A 120 -9.75 -2.78 -17.73
C ALA A 120 -10.82 -1.78 -17.27
N HIS A 121 -10.43 -0.73 -16.53
CA HIS A 121 -11.35 0.33 -16.14
C HIS A 121 -11.88 1.03 -17.39
N ARG A 122 -13.21 1.02 -17.59
CA ARG A 122 -13.89 1.75 -18.68
C ARG A 122 -14.55 3.03 -18.12
N GLY A 123 -13.78 4.11 -18.05
CA GLY A 123 -14.28 5.49 -17.91
C GLY A 123 -15.00 5.89 -16.60
N PRO A 124 -15.27 7.19 -16.39
CA PRO A 124 -15.71 7.75 -15.10
C PRO A 124 -17.16 7.40 -14.67
N GLY A 125 -17.95 6.75 -15.53
CA GLY A 125 -19.36 6.45 -15.26
C GLY A 125 -19.64 5.10 -14.59
N ASP A 126 -18.63 4.23 -14.49
CA ASP A 126 -18.79 2.82 -14.07
C ASP A 126 -18.66 2.62 -12.56
N LEU A 127 -19.13 3.55 -11.72
CA LEU A 127 -19.05 3.43 -10.24
C LEU A 127 -20.40 3.12 -9.56
N ARG A 128 -21.52 3.21 -10.29
CA ARG A 128 -22.86 2.93 -9.74
C ARG A 128 -23.16 1.43 -9.88
N GLY A 129 -23.16 0.70 -8.75
CA GLY A 129 -23.64 -0.69 -8.68
C GLY A 129 -22.60 -1.77 -8.35
N HIS A 130 -21.32 -1.41 -8.13
CA HIS A 130 -20.27 -2.42 -7.94
C HIS A 130 -20.20 -2.94 -6.51
N ARG A 131 -20.81 -4.11 -6.27
CA ARG A 131 -20.48 -4.92 -5.09
C ARG A 131 -19.02 -5.36 -5.20
N LEU A 132 -18.16 -4.83 -4.34
CA LEU A 132 -16.75 -5.20 -4.23
C LEU A 132 -16.64 -6.71 -3.91
N ARG A 133 -16.29 -7.53 -4.92
CA ARG A 133 -16.03 -8.97 -4.79
C ARG A 133 -14.51 -9.21 -4.76
N GLN A 134 -14.07 -10.21 -3.98
CA GLN A 134 -12.67 -10.50 -3.62
C GLN A 134 -11.68 -10.49 -4.80
N GLY A 135 -10.46 -10.02 -4.54
CA GLY A 135 -9.26 -10.23 -5.36
C GLY A 135 -9.24 -9.54 -6.73
N ARG A 136 -8.96 -8.23 -6.76
CA ARG A 136 -8.91 -7.46 -8.03
C ARG A 136 -7.61 -6.67 -8.19
N VAL A 137 -7.10 -6.68 -9.42
CA VAL A 137 -6.00 -5.83 -9.89
C VAL A 137 -6.54 -4.92 -10.99
N HIS A 138 -6.34 -3.61 -10.87
CA HIS A 138 -6.78 -2.61 -11.84
C HIS A 138 -5.63 -1.75 -12.33
N PRO A 139 -5.51 -1.49 -13.65
CA PRO A 139 -4.67 -0.41 -14.12
C PRO A 139 -5.33 0.93 -13.77
N ALA A 140 -4.58 1.85 -13.16
CA ALA A 140 -5.01 3.24 -13.06
C ALA A 140 -4.96 3.86 -14.46
N ARG A 141 -6.10 4.09 -15.10
CA ARG A 141 -6.14 4.99 -16.27
C ARG A 141 -6.25 6.40 -15.74
N GLY A 142 -5.32 7.26 -16.17
CA GLY A 142 -5.20 8.66 -15.77
C GLY A 142 -6.56 9.30 -15.51
N ALA A 143 -6.87 9.47 -14.23
CA ALA A 143 -7.85 10.45 -13.85
C ALA A 143 -7.24 11.78 -14.29
N ARG A 144 -7.71 12.33 -15.43
CA ARG A 144 -7.61 13.77 -15.63
C ARG A 144 -8.34 14.37 -14.43
N LEU A 145 -7.59 14.72 -13.39
CA LEU A 145 -8.00 15.70 -12.41
C LEU A 145 -8.49 16.87 -13.25
N ARG A 146 -9.82 17.05 -13.31
CA ARG A 146 -10.36 18.30 -13.83
C ARG A 146 -9.74 19.35 -12.92
N ARG A 147 -8.79 20.12 -13.46
CA ARG A 147 -8.36 21.35 -12.82
C ARG A 147 -9.64 22.19 -12.73
N HIS A 148 -10.34 22.12 -11.60
CA HIS A 148 -11.33 23.13 -11.26
C HIS A 148 -10.53 24.43 -11.29
N GLY A 149 -10.86 25.29 -12.24
CA GLY A 149 -10.05 26.43 -12.61
C GLY A 149 -9.65 27.23 -11.38
N ALA A 150 -8.40 27.10 -10.97
CA ALA A 150 -7.77 28.09 -10.12
C ALA A 150 -7.74 29.37 -10.96
N ARG A 151 -8.66 30.30 -10.66
CA ARG A 151 -8.59 31.66 -11.19
C ARG A 151 -7.21 32.20 -10.79
N PRO A 152 -6.40 32.70 -11.75
CA PRO A 152 -5.11 33.28 -11.38
C PRO A 152 -5.36 34.47 -10.46
N LEU A 153 -4.68 34.48 -9.32
CA LEU A 153 -4.65 35.64 -8.42
C LEU A 153 -4.10 36.83 -9.22
N ARG A 154 -4.89 37.89 -9.34
CA ARG A 154 -4.45 39.16 -9.90
C ARG A 154 -3.32 39.68 -9.01
N THR A 155 -2.09 39.62 -9.49
CA THR A 155 -0.99 40.34 -8.87
C THR A 155 -1.16 41.82 -9.23
N HIS A 156 -1.47 42.65 -8.24
CA HIS A 156 -1.32 44.10 -8.37
C HIS A 156 0.18 44.38 -8.54
N ARG A 157 0.61 44.72 -9.75
CA ARG A 157 1.94 45.31 -9.97
C ARG A 157 1.95 46.70 -9.32
N ALA A 158 2.49 46.80 -8.11
CA ALA A 158 2.94 48.08 -7.56
C ALA A 158 4.12 48.56 -8.41
N GLY A 159 3.92 49.65 -9.15
CA GLY A 159 4.96 50.28 -9.94
C GLY A 159 5.95 51.03 -9.04
N HIS A 160 7.08 50.40 -8.72
CA HIS A 160 8.23 51.12 -8.18
C HIS A 160 9.07 51.68 -9.33
N ARG A 161 8.89 52.98 -9.62
CA ARG A 161 9.83 53.77 -10.42
C ARG A 161 11.07 54.05 -9.57
N LEU A 162 12.18 53.37 -9.85
CA LEU A 162 13.51 53.79 -9.39
C LEU A 162 13.94 55.03 -10.18
N ARG A 163 13.98 56.17 -9.50
CA ARG A 163 14.65 57.38 -9.98
C ARG A 163 16.16 57.12 -9.97
N ARG A 164 16.80 57.21 -11.13
CA ARG A 164 18.27 57.27 -11.23
C ARG A 164 18.74 58.60 -10.64
N ALA A 165 19.55 58.56 -9.58
CA ALA A 165 20.35 59.69 -9.17
C ALA A 165 21.59 59.76 -10.08
N ARG A 166 21.83 60.95 -10.64
CA ARG A 166 23.11 61.32 -11.26
C ARG A 166 24.03 61.81 -10.13
N GLY A 167 25.30 61.42 -10.18
CA GLY A 167 26.36 61.80 -9.26
C GLY A 167 27.55 60.91 -9.52
#